data_AF-A0A841GE73-F1
#
_entry.id   AF-A0A841GE73-F1
#
_cell.length_a   1.000
_cell.length_b   1.000
_cell.length_c   1.000
_cell.angle_alpha   90.00
_cell.angle_beta   90.00
_cell.angle_gamma   90.00
#
_symmetry.space_group_name_H-M   'P 1'
#
loop_
_entity.id
_entity.type
_entity.pdbx_description
1 polymer ?
#
loop_
_entity_poly.entity_id
_entity_poly.type
_entity_poly.pdbx_seq_one_letter_code
_entity_poly.pdbx_strand_id
1 'polypeptide(L)'
;MGKKKQKYYAVRKGRNTGIYNSWVEAEKQIKGFPGAEYKSFLKLEDAKAYLSGKKECECPEMNENTILAYIDGSYKDNIYSSGIVLCDKNGMTEYYFWGEESLFKEGNNIPGEIMAALFVMDYAVKNDIKKVILKFDLEGLEKWAKEEYKTKKLITKVYKYYYEYYKQKGLLVEFKKVQGHSGDFCNDKADKLAKKALVKDSNVNFDLPDFEKILEMLKGYSVNQNLSIQLSDKELESLIEYLKNEKYEIHEEINSDKKRFDIKSKFFKDYLVLTYHLWSRKLQIQGKARDVLNNIELFLAEFGKTQDLLQKVYDVSRSEYNDFEQTVDKIVHGAYTHEKVSETLKGLMITAYFNYLESPNMPYRDFSFYLIPAARVLEAFIKWGLYMFKIADKLPEKEAIGNYFERIEKSNSFTIKKEFRENCNCEDDLIVIEKCYNYYHKYRHIYSHASPIEGHTSTISSKQEVNDLIMTALKLTGELFNRFPL
;
A
#
# COMPACT_ATOMS: atom_id res chain seq x y z
N MET A 1 -31.24 -32.91 -13.01
CA MET A 1 -31.91 -31.83 -13.77
C MET A 1 -32.29 -30.72 -12.80
N GLY A 2 -31.61 -29.55 -12.85
CA GLY A 2 -31.92 -28.44 -11.96
C GLY A 2 -33.29 -27.84 -12.30
N LYS A 3 -34.19 -27.73 -11.31
CA LYS A 3 -35.49 -27.05 -11.49
C LYS A 3 -35.25 -25.60 -11.94
N LYS A 4 -35.70 -25.23 -13.14
CA LYS A 4 -35.71 -23.85 -13.63
C LYS A 4 -36.55 -23.01 -12.65
N LYS A 5 -35.96 -21.96 -12.07
CA LYS A 5 -36.69 -21.03 -11.19
C LYS A 5 -37.82 -20.36 -11.98
N GLN A 6 -39.03 -20.38 -11.42
CA GLN A 6 -40.21 -19.73 -11.98
C GLN A 6 -39.94 -18.22 -12.13
N LYS A 7 -40.26 -17.66 -13.31
CA LYS A 7 -40.18 -16.23 -13.61
C LYS A 7 -41.58 -15.66 -13.80
N TYR A 8 -41.75 -14.39 -13.45
CA TYR A 8 -42.96 -13.61 -13.70
C TYR A 8 -42.64 -12.56 -14.77
N TYR A 9 -43.45 -12.46 -15.81
CA TYR A 9 -43.24 -11.54 -16.93
C TYR A 9 -44.33 -10.47 -16.87
N ALA A 10 -43.97 -9.25 -16.50
CA ALA A 10 -44.91 -8.14 -16.46
C ALA A 10 -44.87 -7.37 -17.78
N VAL A 11 -46.01 -7.31 -18.48
CA VAL A 11 -46.20 -6.49 -19.69
C VAL A 11 -46.94 -5.22 -19.27
N ARG A 12 -46.24 -4.11 -19.35
CA ARG A 12 -46.75 -2.78 -19.00
C ARG A 12 -47.32 -2.04 -20.21
N LYS A 13 -46.77 -2.30 -21.40
CA LYS A 13 -47.28 -1.78 -22.68
C LYS A 13 -47.20 -2.89 -23.73
N GLY A 14 -48.35 -3.25 -24.29
CA GLY A 14 -48.53 -4.36 -25.21
C GLY A 14 -50.01 -4.52 -25.55
N ARG A 15 -50.36 -5.59 -26.27
CA ARG A 15 -51.76 -5.91 -26.63
C ARG A 15 -52.64 -6.05 -25.39
N ASN A 16 -52.16 -6.81 -24.40
CA ASN A 16 -52.77 -6.92 -23.08
C ASN A 16 -51.70 -6.70 -22.01
N THR A 17 -51.97 -5.82 -21.05
CA THR A 17 -51.09 -5.57 -19.91
C THR A 17 -51.41 -6.54 -18.78
N GLY A 18 -50.40 -6.91 -17.98
CA GLY A 18 -50.58 -7.90 -16.93
C GLY A 18 -49.31 -8.67 -16.61
N ILE A 19 -49.40 -9.57 -15.63
CA ILE A 19 -48.31 -10.48 -15.24
C ILE A 19 -48.60 -11.85 -15.82
N TYR A 20 -47.62 -12.41 -16.52
CA TYR A 20 -47.67 -13.73 -17.13
C TYR A 20 -46.67 -14.66 -16.45
N ASN A 21 -47.01 -15.94 -16.32
CA ASN A 21 -46.15 -16.95 -15.71
C ASN A 21 -45.25 -17.66 -16.74
N SER A 22 -45.40 -17.30 -18.02
CA SER A 22 -44.67 -17.89 -19.14
C SER A 22 -44.22 -16.81 -20.12
N TRP A 23 -42.98 -16.93 -20.61
CA TRP A 23 -42.48 -16.07 -21.68
C TRP A 23 -43.36 -16.16 -22.93
N VAL A 24 -43.87 -17.36 -23.26
CA VAL A 24 -44.70 -17.57 -24.45
C VAL A 24 -45.99 -16.75 -24.39
N GLU A 25 -46.58 -16.59 -23.20
CA GLU A 25 -47.78 -15.80 -23.00
C GLU A 25 -47.50 -14.30 -23.06
N ALA A 26 -46.40 -13.87 -22.43
CA ALA A 26 -45.95 -12.47 -22.46
C ALA A 26 -45.54 -12.04 -23.89
N GLU A 27 -44.80 -12.88 -24.61
CA GLU A 27 -44.31 -12.62 -25.97
C GLU A 27 -45.48 -12.36 -26.93
N LYS A 28 -46.58 -13.13 -26.83
CA LYS A 28 -47.80 -12.91 -27.62
C LYS A 28 -48.38 -11.50 -27.43
N GLN A 29 -48.17 -10.89 -26.27
CA GLN A 29 -48.68 -9.54 -26.01
C GLN A 29 -47.80 -8.43 -26.56
N ILE A 30 -46.49 -8.66 -26.70
CA ILE A 30 -45.53 -7.62 -27.08
C ILE A 30 -45.06 -7.73 -28.54
N LYS A 31 -45.12 -8.93 -29.13
CA LYS A 31 -44.52 -9.21 -30.44
C LYS A 31 -45.21 -8.42 -31.55
N GLY A 32 -44.46 -7.53 -32.20
CA GLY A 32 -44.98 -6.63 -33.24
C GLY A 32 -45.80 -5.46 -32.71
N PHE A 33 -45.78 -5.19 -31.40
CA PHE A 33 -46.43 -4.02 -30.80
C PHE A 33 -45.44 -2.85 -30.70
N PRO A 34 -45.68 -1.69 -31.35
CA PRO A 34 -44.78 -0.54 -31.32
C PRO A 34 -44.59 0.01 -29.90
N GLY A 35 -43.33 0.07 -29.44
CA GLY A 35 -42.98 0.59 -28.12
C GLY A 35 -43.50 -0.25 -26.96
N ALA A 36 -43.52 -1.57 -27.11
CA ALA A 36 -43.87 -2.48 -26.02
C ALA A 36 -42.91 -2.35 -24.82
N GLU A 37 -43.46 -2.35 -23.60
CA GLU A 37 -42.71 -2.29 -22.34
C GLU A 37 -43.03 -3.53 -21.52
N TYR A 38 -42.01 -4.31 -21.20
CA TYR A 38 -42.15 -5.52 -20.41
C TYR A 38 -40.85 -5.83 -19.66
N LYS A 39 -40.96 -6.54 -18.53
CA LYS A 39 -39.79 -7.01 -17.76
C LYS A 39 -40.09 -8.34 -17.06
N SER A 40 -39.07 -9.17 -16.88
CA SER A 40 -39.18 -10.40 -16.10
C SER A 40 -38.63 -10.23 -14.69
N PHE A 41 -39.31 -10.82 -13.70
CA PHE A 41 -38.99 -10.75 -12.28
C PHE A 41 -38.96 -12.15 -11.67
N LEU A 42 -38.22 -12.31 -10.56
CA LEU A 42 -38.23 -13.55 -9.78
C LEU A 42 -39.32 -13.56 -8.71
N LYS A 43 -39.78 -12.40 -8.26
CA LYS A 43 -40.89 -12.27 -7.30
C LYS A 43 -42.10 -11.66 -7.98
N LEU A 44 -43.28 -12.18 -7.61
CA LEU A 44 -44.56 -11.65 -8.08
C LEU A 44 -44.78 -10.20 -7.59
N GLU A 45 -44.28 -9.87 -6.40
CA GLU A 45 -44.35 -8.53 -5.81
C GLU A 45 -43.65 -7.48 -6.68
N ASP A 46 -42.43 -7.77 -7.15
CA ASP A 46 -41.66 -6.87 -8.02
C ASP A 46 -42.37 -6.67 -9.38
N ALA A 47 -42.97 -7.75 -9.92
CA ALA A 47 -43.78 -7.69 -11.14
C ALA A 47 -45.06 -6.84 -10.96
N LYS A 48 -45.72 -6.95 -9.79
CA LYS A 48 -46.87 -6.10 -9.43
C LYS A 48 -46.43 -4.64 -9.26
N ALA A 49 -45.30 -4.38 -8.61
CA ALA A 49 -44.75 -3.05 -8.45
C ALA A 49 -44.49 -2.38 -9.81
N TYR A 50 -43.88 -3.12 -10.75
CA TYR A 50 -43.64 -2.64 -12.12
C TYR A 50 -44.92 -2.26 -12.88
N LEU A 51 -46.02 -3.00 -12.71
CA LEU A 51 -47.32 -2.68 -13.32
C LEU A 51 -48.09 -1.57 -12.60
N SER A 52 -47.95 -1.47 -11.27
CA SER A 52 -48.61 -0.44 -10.45
C SER A 52 -48.13 0.98 -10.75
N GLY A 53 -47.13 1.13 -11.62
CA GLY A 53 -46.58 2.42 -11.97
C GLY A 53 -45.60 2.97 -10.93
N LYS A 54 -45.15 2.17 -9.93
CA LYS A 54 -43.91 2.47 -9.21
C LYS A 54 -42.78 2.49 -10.24
N LYS A 55 -42.42 3.70 -10.64
CA LYS A 55 -41.60 4.01 -11.82
C LYS A 55 -40.13 4.19 -11.48
N GLU A 56 -39.79 4.33 -10.21
CA GLU A 56 -38.63 5.11 -9.84
C GLU A 56 -37.78 4.40 -8.80
N CYS A 57 -36.49 4.66 -8.91
CA CYS A 57 -35.55 4.38 -7.84
C CYS A 57 -35.97 5.18 -6.61
N GLU A 58 -36.32 4.48 -5.53
CA GLU A 58 -36.67 5.12 -4.25
C GLU A 58 -35.42 5.14 -3.36
N CYS A 59 -35.11 6.33 -2.87
CA CYS A 59 -34.01 6.53 -1.94
C CYS A 59 -34.50 6.29 -0.51
N PRO A 60 -33.97 5.31 0.22
CA PRO A 60 -34.36 5.12 1.61
C PRO A 60 -33.89 6.31 2.45
N GLU A 61 -34.53 6.53 3.60
CA GLU A 61 -34.03 7.49 4.58
C GLU A 61 -32.65 7.05 5.09
N MET A 62 -31.66 7.94 4.95
CA MET A 62 -30.27 7.69 5.35
C MET A 62 -29.90 8.57 6.53
N ASN A 63 -29.06 8.04 7.42
CA ASN A 63 -28.45 8.84 8.50
C ASN A 63 -27.25 9.63 7.97
N GLU A 64 -26.76 10.59 8.76
CA GLU A 64 -25.69 11.51 8.34
C GLU A 64 -24.35 10.82 8.04
N ASN A 65 -24.11 9.62 8.60
CA ASN A 65 -22.84 8.92 8.51
C ASN A 65 -22.88 7.70 7.57
N THR A 66 -23.99 7.50 6.85
CA THR A 66 -24.17 6.33 5.98
C THR A 66 -24.73 6.74 4.62
N ILE A 67 -24.11 6.26 3.55
CA ILE A 67 -24.65 6.36 2.19
C ILE A 67 -24.93 5.00 1.58
N LEU A 68 -25.91 4.95 0.69
CA LEU A 68 -26.22 3.81 -0.16
C LEU A 68 -25.93 4.20 -1.60
N ALA A 69 -25.14 3.42 -2.33
CA ALA A 69 -24.91 3.68 -3.73
C ALA A 69 -25.16 2.43 -4.56
N TYR A 70 -25.91 2.62 -5.65
CA TYR A 70 -25.99 1.67 -6.75
C TYR A 70 -24.95 2.07 -7.80
N ILE A 71 -24.13 1.13 -8.21
CA ILE A 71 -23.06 1.37 -9.18
C ILE A 71 -23.17 0.38 -10.34
N ASP A 72 -22.81 0.85 -11.52
CA ASP A 72 -22.72 0.02 -12.73
C ASP A 72 -21.62 0.56 -13.66
N GLY A 73 -21.11 -0.30 -14.53
CA GLY A 73 -20.05 -0.02 -15.48
C GLY A 73 -20.39 -0.48 -16.89
N SER A 74 -20.03 0.33 -17.88
CA SER A 74 -20.18 -0.04 -19.29
C SER A 74 -18.89 0.26 -20.07
N TYR A 75 -18.65 -0.50 -21.14
CA TYR A 75 -17.46 -0.38 -21.97
C TYR A 75 -17.79 -0.45 -23.46
N LYS A 76 -17.16 0.42 -24.25
CA LYS A 76 -17.21 0.38 -25.72
C LYS A 76 -16.02 1.14 -26.31
N ASP A 77 -15.42 0.61 -27.38
CA ASP A 77 -14.41 1.33 -28.19
C ASP A 77 -13.25 1.95 -27.36
N ASN A 78 -12.65 1.20 -26.42
CA ASN A 78 -11.61 1.65 -25.47
C ASN A 78 -12.04 2.74 -24.48
N ILE A 79 -13.35 2.96 -24.32
CA ILE A 79 -13.93 3.88 -23.34
C ILE A 79 -14.63 3.04 -22.28
N TYR A 80 -14.23 3.23 -21.02
CA TYR A 80 -15.05 2.78 -19.89
C TYR A 80 -15.93 3.93 -19.41
N SER A 81 -17.04 3.57 -18.78
CA SER A 81 -18.02 4.51 -18.26
C SER A 81 -18.62 3.98 -16.97
N SER A 82 -18.99 4.90 -16.10
CA SER A 82 -19.47 4.63 -14.74
C SER A 82 -20.82 5.32 -14.56
N GLY A 83 -21.77 4.61 -13.96
CA GLY A 83 -23.06 5.15 -13.56
C GLY A 83 -23.29 4.91 -12.07
N ILE A 84 -23.70 5.94 -11.34
CA ILE A 84 -23.93 5.89 -9.90
C ILE A 84 -25.27 6.53 -9.56
N VAL A 85 -26.05 5.84 -8.73
CA VAL A 85 -27.19 6.43 -8.02
C VAL A 85 -26.87 6.40 -6.53
N LEU A 86 -26.61 7.57 -5.96
CA LEU A 86 -26.18 7.75 -4.58
C LEU A 86 -27.33 8.28 -3.73
N CYS A 87 -27.50 7.69 -2.56
CA CYS A 87 -28.49 8.04 -1.56
C CYS A 87 -27.80 8.44 -0.26
N ASP A 88 -28.02 9.69 0.15
CA ASP A 88 -27.54 10.25 1.41
C ASP A 88 -28.69 10.94 2.17
N LYS A 89 -28.37 11.65 3.26
CA LYS A 89 -29.37 12.34 4.10
C LYS A 89 -30.17 13.40 3.36
N ASN A 90 -29.66 13.93 2.24
CA ASN A 90 -30.31 14.95 1.42
C ASN A 90 -31.15 14.35 0.29
N GLY A 91 -31.12 13.02 0.13
CA GLY A 91 -31.88 12.29 -0.87
C GLY A 91 -31.00 11.67 -1.95
N MET A 92 -31.56 11.54 -3.16
CA MET A 92 -30.92 10.85 -4.28
C MET A 92 -30.16 11.82 -5.17
N THR A 93 -28.91 11.49 -5.48
CA THR A 93 -28.08 12.19 -6.46
C THR A 93 -27.57 11.19 -7.51
N GLU A 94 -27.49 11.63 -8.76
CA GLU A 94 -27.03 10.81 -9.88
C GLU A 94 -25.67 11.30 -10.36
N TYR A 95 -24.74 10.37 -10.56
CA TYR A 95 -23.42 10.67 -11.12
C TYR A 95 -23.13 9.74 -12.29
N TYR A 96 -22.45 10.29 -13.29
CA TYR A 96 -21.94 9.53 -14.42
C TYR A 96 -20.71 10.22 -15.00
N PHE A 97 -19.74 9.39 -15.36
CA PHE A 97 -18.50 9.85 -15.97
C PHE A 97 -17.89 8.75 -16.84
N TRP A 98 -16.91 9.12 -17.66
CA TRP A 98 -16.19 8.21 -18.54
C TRP A 98 -14.68 8.40 -18.39
N GLY A 99 -13.93 7.43 -18.90
CA GLY A 99 -12.48 7.54 -19.04
C GLY A 99 -11.94 6.61 -20.11
N GLU A 100 -10.69 6.84 -20.50
CA GLU A 100 -10.01 6.02 -21.51
C GLU A 100 -9.38 4.77 -20.87
N GLU A 101 -9.68 3.60 -21.45
CA GLU A 101 -9.20 2.31 -20.95
C GLU A 101 -7.73 2.02 -21.34
N SER A 102 -7.12 2.88 -22.16
CA SER A 102 -5.72 2.76 -22.58
C SER A 102 -4.75 2.59 -21.40
N LEU A 103 -5.14 3.07 -20.22
CA LEU A 103 -4.44 2.93 -18.94
C LEU A 103 -4.53 1.52 -18.31
N PHE A 104 -5.56 0.73 -18.65
CA PHE A 104 -5.92 -0.51 -17.95
C PHE A 104 -5.98 -1.77 -18.84
N LYS A 105 -5.57 -1.66 -20.11
CA LYS A 105 -5.50 -2.73 -21.15
C LYS A 105 -5.93 -4.10 -20.63
N GLU A 106 -7.13 -4.54 -21.04
CA GLU A 106 -7.77 -5.85 -20.79
C GLU A 106 -8.89 -5.88 -19.73
N GLY A 107 -9.52 -4.77 -19.38
CA GLY A 107 -10.66 -4.67 -18.46
C GLY A 107 -12.01 -4.53 -19.17
N ASN A 108 -12.49 -5.52 -19.93
CA ASN A 108 -13.89 -5.49 -20.42
C ASN A 108 -14.88 -5.22 -19.25
N ASN A 109 -15.73 -4.18 -19.34
CA ASN A 109 -16.74 -3.68 -18.37
C ASN A 109 -16.29 -3.46 -16.89
N ILE A 110 -15.19 -4.06 -16.44
CA ILE A 110 -14.69 -4.05 -15.05
C ILE A 110 -14.25 -2.65 -14.56
N PRO A 111 -13.50 -1.84 -15.35
CA PRO A 111 -13.04 -0.52 -14.94
C PRO A 111 -14.18 0.42 -14.61
N GLY A 112 -15.27 0.42 -15.38
CA GLY A 112 -16.42 1.29 -15.14
C GLY A 112 -17.01 1.10 -13.75
N GLU A 113 -17.25 -0.15 -13.34
CA GLU A 113 -17.85 -0.43 -12.04
C GLU A 113 -16.85 -0.28 -10.89
N ILE A 114 -15.58 -0.62 -11.11
CA ILE A 114 -14.52 -0.33 -10.14
C ILE A 114 -14.39 1.18 -9.90
N MET A 115 -14.35 1.99 -10.95
CA MET A 115 -14.21 3.43 -10.84
C MET A 115 -15.45 4.06 -10.20
N ALA A 116 -16.65 3.52 -10.47
CA ALA A 116 -17.87 3.90 -9.78
C ALA A 116 -17.78 3.60 -8.27
N ALA A 117 -17.29 2.43 -7.87
CA ALA A 117 -17.08 2.09 -6.47
C ALA A 117 -16.08 3.03 -5.79
N LEU A 118 -14.96 3.33 -6.47
CA LEU A 118 -13.93 4.22 -5.94
C LEU A 118 -14.42 5.67 -5.81
N PHE A 119 -15.25 6.15 -6.75
CA PHE A 119 -15.92 7.45 -6.66
C PHE A 119 -16.76 7.55 -5.39
N VAL A 120 -17.57 6.52 -5.09
CA VAL A 120 -18.43 6.52 -3.90
C VAL A 120 -17.61 6.52 -2.61
N MET A 121 -16.51 5.77 -2.56
CA MET A 121 -15.63 5.75 -1.38
C MET A 121 -14.92 7.09 -1.18
N ASP A 122 -14.44 7.72 -2.25
CA ASP A 122 -13.83 9.05 -2.21
C ASP A 122 -14.84 10.12 -1.75
N TYR A 123 -16.05 10.10 -2.32
CA TYR A 123 -17.16 10.97 -1.92
C TYR A 123 -17.45 10.83 -0.43
N ALA A 124 -17.51 9.59 0.08
CA ALA A 124 -17.81 9.34 1.48
C ALA A 124 -16.75 9.97 2.40
N VAL A 125 -15.48 9.73 2.12
CA VAL A 125 -14.39 10.28 2.94
C VAL A 125 -14.32 11.81 2.85
N LYS A 126 -14.52 12.40 1.68
CA LYS A 126 -14.54 13.88 1.50
C LYS A 126 -15.66 14.56 2.26
N ASN A 127 -16.77 13.86 2.50
CA ASN A 127 -17.94 14.37 3.22
C ASN A 127 -18.04 13.83 4.66
N ASP A 128 -16.95 13.29 5.22
CA ASP A 128 -16.86 12.72 6.58
C ASP A 128 -17.86 11.58 6.89
N ILE A 129 -18.36 10.91 5.85
CA ILE A 129 -19.26 9.75 5.96
C ILE A 129 -18.45 8.52 6.39
N LYS A 130 -18.95 7.80 7.40
CA LYS A 130 -18.23 6.64 7.98
C LYS A 130 -18.60 5.31 7.36
N LYS A 131 -19.76 5.21 6.69
CA LYS A 131 -20.25 3.94 6.14
C LYS A 131 -20.79 4.10 4.71
N VAL A 132 -20.38 3.19 3.83
CA VAL A 132 -20.94 3.04 2.47
C VAL A 132 -21.59 1.67 2.36
N ILE A 133 -22.80 1.63 1.82
CA ILE A 133 -23.44 0.40 1.35
C ILE A 133 -23.37 0.42 -0.18
N LEU A 134 -22.53 -0.44 -0.77
CA LEU A 134 -22.38 -0.56 -2.22
C LEU A 134 -23.27 -1.68 -2.76
N LYS A 135 -24.15 -1.34 -3.70
CA LYS A 135 -24.94 -2.28 -4.49
C LYS A 135 -24.40 -2.33 -5.91
N PHE A 136 -24.06 -3.52 -6.35
CA PHE A 136 -23.26 -3.77 -7.57
C PHE A 136 -23.56 -5.17 -8.11
N ASP A 137 -23.17 -5.45 -9.36
CA ASP A 137 -23.42 -6.75 -10.00
C ASP A 137 -22.12 -7.55 -10.30
N LEU A 138 -20.97 -6.88 -10.35
CA LEU A 138 -19.66 -7.50 -10.54
C LEU A 138 -19.21 -8.27 -9.31
N GLU A 139 -19.25 -9.60 -9.43
CA GLU A 139 -18.82 -10.52 -8.38
C GLU A 139 -17.40 -10.27 -7.85
N GLY A 140 -16.50 -9.77 -8.69
CA GLY A 140 -15.12 -9.52 -8.30
C GLY A 140 -14.95 -8.39 -7.27
N LEU A 141 -15.87 -7.42 -7.24
CA LEU A 141 -15.70 -6.18 -6.47
C LEU A 141 -15.50 -6.42 -4.97
N GLU A 142 -16.37 -7.22 -4.36
CA GLU A 142 -16.23 -7.61 -2.95
C GLU A 142 -15.04 -8.55 -2.74
N LYS A 143 -14.84 -9.51 -3.64
CA LYS A 143 -13.83 -10.56 -3.51
C LYS A 143 -12.39 -10.06 -3.61
N TRP A 144 -12.13 -9.03 -4.41
CA TRP A 144 -10.82 -8.37 -4.46
C TRP A 144 -10.57 -7.55 -3.19
N ALA A 145 -11.58 -6.81 -2.71
CA ALA A 145 -11.48 -6.04 -1.47
C ALA A 145 -11.15 -6.93 -0.26
N LYS A 146 -11.82 -8.09 -0.17
CA LYS A 146 -11.63 -9.10 0.90
C LYS A 146 -10.49 -10.10 0.67
N GLU A 147 -9.71 -9.96 -0.40
CA GLU A 147 -8.58 -10.85 -0.74
C GLU A 147 -8.96 -12.33 -0.98
N GLU A 148 -10.23 -12.60 -1.25
CA GLU A 148 -10.69 -13.89 -1.72
C GLU A 148 -10.14 -14.17 -3.13
N TYR A 149 -10.14 -13.14 -3.98
CA TYR A 149 -9.61 -13.17 -5.34
C TYR A 149 -8.26 -12.46 -5.47
N LYS A 150 -7.39 -13.04 -6.30
CA LYS A 150 -6.12 -12.42 -6.67
C LYS A 150 -6.34 -11.26 -7.65
N THR A 151 -5.70 -10.13 -7.39
CA THR A 151 -5.72 -8.92 -8.23
C THR A 151 -4.71 -9.02 -9.37
N LYS A 152 -5.06 -9.74 -10.44
CA LYS A 152 -4.15 -10.00 -11.57
C LYS A 152 -3.94 -8.78 -12.47
N LYS A 153 -4.99 -7.97 -12.67
CA LYS A 153 -4.99 -6.82 -13.59
C LYS A 153 -4.63 -5.53 -12.85
N LEU A 154 -4.03 -4.57 -13.53
CA LEU A 154 -3.64 -3.28 -12.94
C LEU A 154 -4.83 -2.58 -12.27
N ILE A 155 -5.98 -2.49 -12.95
CA ILE A 155 -7.20 -1.90 -12.38
C ILE A 155 -7.68 -2.58 -11.09
N THR A 156 -7.56 -3.90 -10.98
CA THR A 156 -7.94 -4.63 -9.75
C THR A 156 -6.97 -4.37 -8.60
N LYS A 157 -5.69 -4.07 -8.91
CA LYS A 157 -4.71 -3.65 -7.92
C LYS A 157 -4.95 -2.22 -7.45
N VAL A 158 -5.27 -1.32 -8.38
CA VAL A 158 -5.68 0.07 -8.10
C VAL A 158 -6.88 0.07 -7.16
N TYR A 159 -7.90 -0.72 -7.49
CA TYR A 159 -9.08 -0.89 -6.64
C TYR A 159 -8.73 -1.32 -5.21
N LYS A 160 -7.94 -2.39 -5.06
CA LYS A 160 -7.53 -2.89 -3.74
C LYS A 160 -6.72 -1.84 -2.96
N TYR A 161 -5.81 -1.12 -3.62
CA TYR A 161 -5.04 -0.03 -3.02
C TYR A 161 -5.99 1.01 -2.43
N TYR A 162 -6.90 1.56 -3.24
CA TYR A 162 -7.77 2.65 -2.79
C TYR A 162 -8.80 2.18 -1.76
N TYR A 163 -9.28 0.94 -1.88
CA TYR A 163 -10.12 0.33 -0.85
C TYR A 163 -9.42 0.32 0.52
N GLU A 164 -8.16 -0.13 0.59
CA GLU A 164 -7.38 -0.12 1.83
C GLU A 164 -7.03 1.31 2.29
N TYR A 165 -6.81 2.24 1.35
CA TYR A 165 -6.60 3.66 1.64
C TYR A 165 -7.82 4.29 2.34
N TYR A 166 -9.01 4.11 1.79
CA TYR A 166 -10.24 4.67 2.38
C TYR A 166 -10.62 3.96 3.69
N LYS A 167 -10.40 2.65 3.79
CA LYS A 167 -10.58 1.89 5.04
C LYS A 167 -9.69 2.42 6.17
N GLN A 168 -8.44 2.77 5.87
CA GLN A 168 -7.51 3.37 6.85
C GLN A 168 -7.95 4.76 7.32
N LYS A 169 -8.72 5.49 6.50
CA LYS A 169 -9.36 6.75 6.89
C LYS A 169 -10.64 6.55 7.73
N GLY A 170 -10.92 5.31 8.14
CA GLY A 170 -12.07 4.98 8.98
C GLY A 170 -13.35 4.68 8.21
N LEU A 171 -13.28 4.49 6.88
CA LEU A 171 -14.45 4.13 6.08
C LEU A 171 -14.80 2.64 6.20
N LEU A 172 -16.06 2.35 6.54
CA LEU A 172 -16.63 1.01 6.48
C LEU A 172 -17.40 0.82 5.17
N VAL A 173 -17.06 -0.22 4.40
CA VAL A 173 -17.76 -0.56 3.15
C VAL A 173 -18.51 -1.88 3.32
N GLU A 174 -19.83 -1.83 3.15
CA GLU A 174 -20.74 -2.98 3.14
C GLU A 174 -21.12 -3.32 1.69
N PHE A 175 -20.82 -4.55 1.26
CA PHE A 175 -21.08 -5.02 -0.09
C PHE A 175 -22.43 -5.74 -0.17
N LYS A 176 -23.30 -5.33 -1.11
CA LYS A 176 -24.61 -5.94 -1.37
C LYS A 176 -24.77 -6.28 -2.85
N LYS A 177 -24.42 -7.51 -3.23
CA LYS A 177 -24.59 -7.98 -4.60
C LYS A 177 -26.08 -7.95 -5.01
N VAL A 178 -26.36 -7.31 -6.13
CA VAL A 178 -27.66 -7.35 -6.80
C VAL A 178 -27.55 -8.18 -8.07
N GLN A 179 -28.65 -8.80 -8.49
CA GLN A 179 -28.68 -9.50 -9.78
C GLN A 179 -28.86 -8.46 -10.89
N GLY A 180 -27.98 -8.46 -11.89
CA GLY A 180 -28.15 -7.65 -13.10
C GLY A 180 -29.52 -7.90 -13.74
N HIS A 181 -30.20 -6.82 -14.13
CA HIS A 181 -31.56 -6.85 -14.70
C HIS A 181 -32.63 -7.53 -13.83
N SER A 182 -32.46 -7.54 -12.51
CA SER A 182 -33.35 -8.22 -11.55
C SER A 182 -34.72 -7.58 -11.34
N GLY A 183 -34.91 -6.33 -11.76
CA GLY A 183 -36.09 -5.56 -11.39
C GLY A 183 -35.81 -4.41 -10.41
N ASP A 184 -34.59 -4.29 -9.89
CA ASP A 184 -34.20 -3.13 -9.06
C ASP A 184 -34.08 -1.88 -9.94
N PHE A 185 -34.99 -0.91 -9.75
CA PHE A 185 -35.05 0.31 -10.53
C PHE A 185 -33.84 1.22 -10.37
N CYS A 186 -33.18 1.18 -9.20
CA CYS A 186 -31.97 1.97 -8.96
C CYS A 186 -30.76 1.38 -9.69
N ASN A 187 -30.66 0.05 -9.74
CA ASN A 187 -29.62 -0.62 -10.53
C ASN A 187 -29.82 -0.38 -12.04
N ASP A 188 -31.05 -0.50 -12.54
CA ASP A 188 -31.37 -0.17 -13.94
C ASP A 188 -31.04 1.29 -14.28
N LYS A 189 -31.18 2.19 -13.31
CA LYS A 189 -30.86 3.61 -13.48
C LYS A 189 -29.34 3.83 -13.53
N ALA A 190 -28.56 3.14 -12.69
CA ALA A 190 -27.10 3.13 -12.78
C ALA A 190 -26.61 2.59 -14.14
N ASP A 191 -27.17 1.48 -14.65
CA ASP A 191 -26.88 0.95 -16.00
C ASP A 191 -27.13 1.98 -17.11
N LYS A 192 -28.26 2.68 -17.05
CA LYS A 192 -28.60 3.75 -18.01
C LYS A 192 -27.63 4.92 -17.94
N LEU A 193 -27.22 5.31 -16.73
CA LEU A 193 -26.24 6.38 -16.51
C LEU A 193 -24.86 5.99 -17.06
N ALA A 194 -24.41 4.76 -16.84
CA ALA A 194 -23.16 4.25 -17.42
C ALA A 194 -23.23 4.26 -18.96
N LYS A 195 -24.31 3.75 -19.55
CA LYS A 195 -24.53 3.79 -21.01
C LYS A 195 -24.60 5.21 -21.58
N LYS A 196 -25.16 6.16 -20.82
CA LYS A 196 -25.17 7.59 -21.19
C LYS A 196 -23.75 8.16 -21.24
N ALA A 197 -22.89 7.80 -20.29
CA ALA A 197 -21.52 8.29 -20.24
C ALA A 197 -20.63 7.78 -21.40
N LEU A 198 -20.99 6.66 -22.06
CA LEU A 198 -20.21 6.11 -23.20
C LEU A 198 -20.01 7.08 -24.37
N VAL A 199 -20.89 8.06 -24.56
CA VAL A 199 -20.75 9.08 -25.61
C VAL A 199 -19.83 10.24 -25.19
N LYS A 200 -18.92 9.99 -24.25
CA LYS A 200 -18.00 10.97 -23.66
C LYS A 200 -18.70 12.12 -22.92
N ASP A 201 -19.86 11.84 -22.31
CA ASP A 201 -20.61 12.79 -21.48
C ASP A 201 -20.35 12.52 -19.99
N SER A 202 -20.28 13.57 -19.17
CA SER A 202 -20.07 13.47 -17.72
C SER A 202 -20.79 14.60 -17.00
N ASN A 203 -21.39 14.30 -15.85
CA ASN A 203 -21.94 15.33 -14.95
C ASN A 203 -21.07 15.59 -13.71
N VAL A 204 -19.95 14.89 -13.60
CA VAL A 204 -18.97 15.05 -12.53
C VAL A 204 -17.57 14.88 -13.10
N ASN A 205 -16.62 15.66 -12.61
CA ASN A 205 -15.21 15.40 -12.82
C ASN A 205 -14.67 14.59 -11.64
N PHE A 206 -14.11 13.42 -11.90
CA PHE A 206 -13.61 12.52 -10.88
C PHE A 206 -12.15 12.16 -11.13
N ASP A 207 -11.32 12.60 -10.20
CA ASP A 207 -9.90 12.27 -10.15
C ASP A 207 -9.59 11.60 -8.81
N LEU A 208 -8.84 10.49 -8.88
CA LEU A 208 -8.37 9.80 -7.69
C LEU A 208 -7.14 10.52 -7.10
N PRO A 209 -7.02 10.62 -5.76
CA PRO A 209 -5.85 11.25 -5.13
C PRO A 209 -4.54 10.56 -5.53
N ASP A 210 -3.57 11.31 -6.06
CA ASP A 210 -2.26 10.81 -6.50
C ASP A 210 -2.32 9.67 -7.55
N PHE A 211 -3.34 9.67 -8.40
CA PHE A 211 -3.65 8.56 -9.32
C PHE A 211 -2.48 8.14 -10.21
N GLU A 212 -1.85 9.05 -10.95
CA GLU A 212 -0.74 8.74 -11.86
C GLU A 212 0.46 8.12 -11.11
N LYS A 213 0.80 8.69 -9.96
CA LYS A 213 1.88 8.17 -9.11
C LYS A 213 1.59 6.75 -8.64
N ILE A 214 0.36 6.50 -8.18
CA ILE A 214 -0.09 5.18 -7.73
C ILE A 214 -0.14 4.19 -8.90
N LEU A 215 -0.53 4.65 -10.09
CA LEU A 215 -0.59 3.82 -11.28
C LEU A 215 0.80 3.33 -11.70
N GLU A 216 1.78 4.25 -11.80
CA GLU A 216 3.18 3.92 -12.12
C GLU A 216 3.79 2.98 -11.09
N MET A 217 3.56 3.26 -9.81
CA MET A 217 3.95 2.41 -8.70
C MET A 217 3.39 0.97 -8.83
N LEU A 218 2.10 0.81 -9.12
CA LEU A 218 1.47 -0.50 -9.24
C LEU A 218 1.89 -1.28 -10.49
N LYS A 219 2.33 -0.58 -11.55
CA LYS A 219 3.01 -1.22 -12.70
C LYS A 219 4.33 -1.84 -12.24
N GLY A 220 5.14 -1.11 -11.46
CA GLY A 220 6.41 -1.61 -10.89
C GLY A 220 6.27 -2.77 -9.89
N TYR A 221 5.14 -2.85 -9.18
CA TYR A 221 4.89 -3.92 -8.20
C TYR A 221 4.72 -5.32 -8.84
N SER A 222 4.41 -5.39 -10.14
CA SER A 222 4.04 -6.65 -10.81
C SER A 222 5.22 -7.41 -11.43
N VAL A 223 6.45 -6.91 -11.25
CA VAL A 223 7.66 -7.48 -11.84
C VAL A 223 7.98 -8.79 -11.15
N ASN A 224 8.11 -9.86 -11.96
CA ASN A 224 8.63 -11.13 -11.47
C ASN A 224 10.10 -10.96 -11.17
N GLN A 225 10.44 -11.05 -9.90
CA GLN A 225 11.80 -11.03 -9.45
C GLN A 225 12.37 -12.44 -9.60
N ASN A 226 13.60 -12.53 -10.08
CA ASN A 226 14.35 -13.78 -10.15
C ASN A 226 15.84 -13.45 -10.04
N LEU A 227 16.32 -13.41 -8.81
CA LEU A 227 17.71 -13.05 -8.53
C LEU A 227 18.34 -14.05 -7.59
N SER A 228 19.65 -13.97 -7.46
CA SER A 228 20.39 -14.78 -6.52
C SER A 228 21.53 -14.03 -5.87
N ILE A 229 21.69 -14.28 -4.58
CA ILE A 229 22.73 -13.69 -3.75
C ILE A 229 23.45 -14.76 -2.95
N GLN A 230 24.68 -14.47 -2.56
CA GLN A 230 25.44 -15.29 -1.62
C GLN A 230 25.10 -14.89 -0.19
N LEU A 231 24.76 -15.88 0.63
CA LEU A 231 24.32 -15.68 2.01
C LEU A 231 24.81 -16.85 2.88
N SER A 232 25.39 -16.56 4.04
CA SER A 232 25.77 -17.58 5.03
C SER A 232 24.55 -18.10 5.79
N ASP A 233 24.72 -19.24 6.49
CA ASP A 233 23.64 -19.83 7.30
C ASP A 233 23.13 -18.88 8.38
N LYS A 234 24.04 -18.18 9.05
CA LYS A 234 23.71 -17.23 10.12
C LYS A 234 22.96 -16.02 9.59
N GLU A 235 23.34 -15.53 8.41
CA GLU A 235 22.66 -14.42 7.74
C GLU A 235 21.25 -14.83 7.28
N LEU A 236 21.08 -16.06 6.78
CA LEU A 236 19.76 -16.59 6.45
C LEU A 236 18.85 -16.70 7.69
N GLU A 237 19.35 -17.28 8.77
CA GLU A 237 18.59 -17.43 10.02
C GLU A 237 18.14 -16.06 10.54
N SER A 238 19.05 -15.09 10.53
CA SER A 238 18.76 -13.71 10.92
C SER A 238 17.74 -13.05 9.99
N LEU A 239 17.80 -13.31 8.67
CA LEU A 239 16.83 -12.80 7.71
C LEU A 239 15.42 -13.36 7.96
N ILE A 240 15.31 -14.67 8.16
CA ILE A 240 14.00 -15.30 8.40
C ILE A 240 13.41 -14.83 9.73
N GLU A 241 14.23 -14.71 10.77
CA GLU A 241 13.78 -14.16 12.06
C GLU A 241 13.33 -12.70 11.93
N TYR A 242 14.07 -11.88 11.18
CA TYR A 242 13.66 -10.52 10.84
C TYR A 242 12.28 -10.49 10.16
N LEU A 243 12.05 -11.30 9.13
CA LEU A 243 10.78 -11.35 8.42
C LEU A 243 9.62 -11.83 9.32
N LYS A 244 9.87 -12.75 10.25
CA LYS A 244 8.88 -13.18 11.26
C LYS A 244 8.54 -12.04 12.22
N ASN A 245 9.53 -11.28 12.69
CA ASN A 245 9.32 -10.10 13.53
C ASN A 245 8.52 -9.02 12.82
N GLU A 246 8.72 -8.90 11.51
CA GLU A 246 7.88 -8.07 10.63
C GLU A 246 6.46 -8.64 10.43
N LYS A 247 6.08 -9.72 11.10
CA LYS A 247 4.74 -10.34 11.00
C LYS A 247 4.38 -10.78 9.57
N TYR A 248 5.36 -11.17 8.78
CA TYR A 248 5.08 -11.83 7.50
C TYR A 248 4.57 -13.27 7.74
N GLU A 249 3.58 -13.68 6.96
CA GLU A 249 3.13 -15.07 6.91
C GLU A 249 4.14 -15.86 6.07
N ILE A 250 4.86 -16.79 6.70
CA ILE A 250 5.93 -17.58 6.09
C ILE A 250 5.58 -19.06 6.20
N HIS A 251 5.52 -19.74 5.05
CA HIS A 251 5.45 -21.19 4.99
C HIS A 251 6.84 -21.75 4.67
N GLU A 252 7.34 -22.67 5.49
CA GLU A 252 8.68 -23.25 5.38
C GLU A 252 8.62 -24.71 4.92
N GLU A 253 9.48 -25.06 3.98
CA GLU A 253 9.68 -26.42 3.47
C GLU A 253 11.18 -26.73 3.46
N ILE A 254 11.62 -27.76 4.20
CA ILE A 254 13.03 -28.14 4.32
C ILE A 254 13.24 -29.51 3.67
N ASN A 255 14.17 -29.57 2.72
CA ASN A 255 14.63 -30.80 2.10
C ASN A 255 16.14 -31.01 2.39
N SER A 256 16.69 -32.16 1.97
CA SER A 256 18.08 -32.54 2.26
C SER A 256 19.14 -31.61 1.68
N ASP A 257 18.82 -30.86 0.62
CA ASP A 257 19.75 -30.02 -0.14
C ASP A 257 19.40 -28.52 -0.13
N LYS A 258 18.19 -28.16 0.33
CA LYS A 258 17.67 -26.79 0.27
C LYS A 258 16.64 -26.49 1.36
N LYS A 259 16.56 -25.22 1.76
CA LYS A 259 15.47 -24.65 2.56
C LYS A 259 14.64 -23.71 1.68
N ARG A 260 13.32 -23.86 1.68
CA ARG A 260 12.40 -23.03 0.90
C ARG A 260 11.43 -22.30 1.83
N PHE A 261 11.24 -21.01 1.57
CA PHE A 261 10.36 -20.12 2.33
C PHE A 261 9.41 -19.42 1.36
N ASP A 262 8.11 -19.69 1.48
CA ASP A 262 7.06 -18.98 0.74
C ASP A 262 6.51 -17.87 1.64
N ILE A 263 6.81 -16.61 1.32
CA ILE A 263 6.48 -15.44 2.12
C ILE A 263 5.36 -14.67 1.42
N LYS A 264 4.22 -14.51 2.09
CA LYS A 264 3.04 -13.83 1.54
C LYS A 264 3.17 -12.33 1.68
N SER A 265 2.80 -11.59 0.63
CA SER A 265 2.68 -10.13 0.69
C SER A 265 1.61 -9.71 1.72
N LYS A 266 1.86 -8.62 2.44
CA LYS A 266 0.85 -8.02 3.34
C LYS A 266 -0.25 -7.27 2.59
N PHE A 267 -0.05 -6.95 1.31
CA PHE A 267 -0.92 -6.05 0.54
C PHE A 267 -1.71 -6.77 -0.55
N PHE A 268 -1.18 -7.87 -1.08
CA PHE A 268 -1.80 -8.64 -2.14
C PHE A 268 -1.71 -10.14 -1.90
N LYS A 269 -2.51 -10.90 -2.65
CA LYS A 269 -2.42 -12.37 -2.72
C LYS A 269 -1.25 -12.83 -3.62
N ASP A 270 -0.09 -12.26 -3.37
CA ASP A 270 1.20 -12.50 -4.02
C ASP A 270 2.21 -13.06 -3.02
N TYR A 271 3.23 -13.75 -3.54
CA TYR A 271 4.26 -14.40 -2.72
C TYR A 271 5.65 -14.04 -3.25
N LEU A 272 6.61 -14.02 -2.34
CA LEU A 272 8.03 -14.13 -2.64
C LEU A 272 8.54 -15.46 -2.09
N VAL A 273 9.19 -16.23 -2.94
CA VAL A 273 9.76 -17.54 -2.65
C VAL A 273 11.26 -17.39 -2.50
N LEU A 274 11.78 -17.73 -1.33
CA LEU A 274 13.21 -17.81 -1.07
C LEU A 274 13.62 -19.28 -1.10
N THR A 275 14.57 -19.63 -1.95
CA THR A 275 15.16 -20.97 -2.00
C THR A 275 16.64 -20.88 -1.67
N TYR A 276 17.02 -21.37 -0.50
CA TYR A 276 18.40 -21.40 -0.04
C TYR A 276 19.02 -22.77 -0.32
N HIS A 277 20.07 -22.79 -1.14
CA HIS A 277 20.82 -24.00 -1.47
C HIS A 277 21.92 -24.23 -0.44
N LEU A 278 21.84 -25.32 0.33
CA LEU A 278 22.72 -25.57 1.48
C LEU A 278 24.20 -25.67 1.08
N TRP A 279 24.49 -26.32 -0.05
CA TRP A 279 25.86 -26.56 -0.52
C TRP A 279 26.52 -25.31 -1.11
N SER A 280 25.79 -24.56 -1.93
CA SER A 280 26.36 -23.42 -2.67
C SER A 280 26.20 -22.08 -1.93
N ARG A 281 25.53 -22.09 -0.76
CA ARG A 281 25.25 -20.90 0.07
C ARG A 281 24.53 -19.79 -0.72
N LYS A 282 23.79 -20.20 -1.75
CA LYS A 282 23.10 -19.32 -2.67
C LYS A 282 21.64 -19.21 -2.26
N LEU A 283 21.19 -17.99 -1.98
CA LEU A 283 19.77 -17.67 -1.80
C LEU A 283 19.19 -17.21 -3.14
N GLN A 284 18.28 -17.99 -3.70
CA GLN A 284 17.48 -17.62 -4.85
C GLN A 284 16.19 -16.94 -4.37
N ILE A 285 15.86 -15.78 -4.95
CA ILE A 285 14.70 -14.98 -4.59
C ILE A 285 13.81 -14.86 -5.82
N GLN A 286 12.56 -15.35 -5.72
CA GLN A 286 11.62 -15.39 -6.84
C GLN A 286 10.23 -14.90 -6.45
N GLY A 287 9.49 -14.27 -7.37
CA GLY A 287 8.06 -13.98 -7.17
C GLY A 287 7.71 -12.50 -7.33
N LYS A 288 6.56 -12.10 -6.76
CA LYS A 288 5.92 -10.81 -7.04
C LYS A 288 5.55 -10.00 -5.79
N ALA A 289 5.91 -10.47 -4.60
CA ALA A 289 5.66 -9.71 -3.37
C ALA A 289 6.77 -8.66 -3.16
N ARG A 290 6.60 -7.48 -3.77
CA ARG A 290 7.60 -6.39 -3.72
C ARG A 290 7.82 -5.86 -2.31
N ASP A 291 6.79 -5.80 -1.48
CA ASP A 291 6.92 -5.41 -0.07
C ASP A 291 7.85 -6.34 0.72
N VAL A 292 7.77 -7.65 0.46
CA VAL A 292 8.66 -8.64 1.05
C VAL A 292 10.08 -8.42 0.54
N LEU A 293 10.25 -8.23 -0.77
CA LEU A 293 11.57 -8.02 -1.38
C LEU A 293 12.25 -6.77 -0.82
N ASN A 294 11.53 -5.65 -0.69
CA ASN A 294 12.08 -4.42 -0.14
C ASN A 294 12.55 -4.60 1.31
N ASN A 295 11.83 -5.39 2.12
CA ASN A 295 12.25 -5.75 3.46
C ASN A 295 13.51 -6.63 3.47
N ILE A 296 13.61 -7.58 2.56
CA ILE A 296 14.82 -8.41 2.40
C ILE A 296 16.00 -7.55 1.97
N GLU A 297 15.83 -6.64 1.01
CA GLU A 297 16.89 -5.72 0.56
C GLU A 297 17.40 -4.86 1.71
N LEU A 298 16.49 -4.29 2.51
CA LEU A 298 16.83 -3.49 3.67
C LEU A 298 17.64 -4.30 4.69
N PHE A 299 17.26 -5.56 4.93
CA PHE A 299 18.01 -6.44 5.82
C PHE A 299 19.41 -6.75 5.25
N LEU A 300 19.49 -7.08 3.97
CA LEU A 300 20.75 -7.50 3.33
C LEU A 300 21.74 -6.35 3.13
N ALA A 301 21.26 -5.12 3.06
CA ALA A 301 22.11 -3.93 3.12
C ALA A 301 23.02 -3.91 4.36
N GLU A 302 22.57 -4.50 5.47
CA GLU A 302 23.36 -4.60 6.71
C GLU A 302 24.60 -5.51 6.57
N PHE A 303 24.68 -6.29 5.50
CA PHE A 303 25.77 -7.26 5.23
C PHE A 303 26.66 -6.84 4.06
N GLY A 304 26.66 -5.56 3.68
CA GLY A 304 27.54 -5.03 2.63
C GLY A 304 27.22 -5.54 1.22
N LYS A 305 25.99 -6.01 0.99
CA LYS A 305 25.50 -6.49 -0.32
C LYS A 305 24.77 -5.40 -1.12
N THR A 306 24.84 -4.14 -0.68
CA THR A 306 24.06 -3.01 -1.22
C THR A 306 24.30 -2.81 -2.72
N GLN A 307 25.54 -2.74 -3.19
CA GLN A 307 25.83 -2.64 -4.63
C GLN A 307 25.25 -3.83 -5.42
N ASP A 308 25.46 -5.03 -4.87
CA ASP A 308 24.87 -6.32 -5.26
C ASP A 308 23.40 -6.19 -5.70
N LEU A 309 22.65 -5.69 -4.74
CA LEU A 309 21.20 -5.57 -4.75
C LEU A 309 20.72 -4.42 -5.64
N LEU A 310 21.35 -3.25 -5.54
CA LEU A 310 20.96 -2.08 -6.34
C LEU A 310 21.10 -2.36 -7.84
N GLN A 311 22.19 -3.01 -8.24
CA GLN A 311 22.42 -3.39 -9.64
C GLN A 311 21.43 -4.45 -10.12
N LYS A 312 21.19 -5.50 -9.31
CA LYS A 312 20.33 -6.63 -9.72
C LYS A 312 18.83 -6.33 -9.66
N VAL A 313 18.40 -5.45 -8.75
CA VAL A 313 16.96 -5.22 -8.51
C VAL A 313 16.46 -3.94 -9.15
N TYR A 314 17.26 -2.88 -9.10
CA TYR A 314 16.85 -1.54 -9.50
C TYR A 314 17.47 -1.10 -10.83
N ASP A 315 18.24 -1.98 -11.48
CA ASP A 315 18.99 -1.68 -12.70
C ASP A 315 19.89 -0.44 -12.57
N VAL A 316 20.32 -0.16 -11.33
CA VAL A 316 21.22 0.96 -11.05
C VAL A 316 22.55 0.66 -11.72
N SER A 317 22.92 1.47 -12.70
CA SER A 317 24.19 1.33 -13.39
C SER A 317 25.37 1.56 -12.44
N ARG A 318 26.56 1.08 -12.82
CA ARG A 318 27.78 1.34 -12.05
C ARG A 318 28.07 2.84 -11.92
N SER A 319 27.76 3.62 -12.95
CA SER A 319 27.87 5.09 -12.93
C SER A 319 26.94 5.72 -11.90
N GLU A 320 25.65 5.34 -11.88
CA GLU A 320 24.70 5.88 -10.89
C GLU A 320 25.09 5.50 -9.46
N TYR A 321 25.59 4.28 -9.26
CA TYR A 321 26.13 3.88 -7.96
C TYR A 321 27.30 4.76 -7.54
N ASN A 322 28.25 5.04 -8.44
CA ASN A 322 29.39 5.92 -8.14
C ASN A 322 28.93 7.36 -7.81
N ASP A 323 27.85 7.84 -8.42
CA ASP A 323 27.26 9.15 -8.10
C ASP A 323 26.63 9.14 -6.70
N PHE A 324 26.03 8.03 -6.28
CA PHE A 324 25.57 7.85 -4.90
C PHE A 324 26.73 7.90 -3.92
N GLU A 325 27.85 7.22 -4.22
CA GLU A 325 29.07 7.26 -3.38
C GLU A 325 29.59 8.69 -3.20
N GLN A 326 29.74 9.43 -4.29
CA GLN A 326 30.20 10.82 -4.23
C GLN A 326 29.24 11.74 -3.47
N THR A 327 27.93 11.53 -3.62
CA THR A 327 26.92 12.34 -2.95
C THR A 327 26.89 12.05 -1.45
N VAL A 328 26.91 10.78 -1.09
CA VAL A 328 26.97 10.33 0.31
C VAL A 328 28.23 10.87 0.97
N ASP A 329 29.40 10.71 0.35
CA ASP A 329 30.68 11.20 0.89
C ASP A 329 30.65 12.70 1.17
N LYS A 330 30.02 13.50 0.30
CA LYS A 330 29.79 14.94 0.55
C LYS A 330 28.90 15.18 1.76
N ILE A 331 27.79 14.45 1.88
CA ILE A 331 26.84 14.60 3.01
C ILE A 331 27.51 14.24 4.34
N VAL A 332 28.34 13.19 4.36
CA VAL A 332 29.05 12.72 5.56
C VAL A 332 30.46 13.30 5.69
N HIS A 333 30.76 14.39 4.97
CA HIS A 333 32.03 15.13 5.04
C HIS A 333 33.31 14.27 4.89
N GLY A 334 33.35 13.38 3.91
CA GLY A 334 34.53 12.54 3.64
C GLY A 334 34.58 11.24 4.43
N ALA A 335 33.62 11.01 5.35
CA ALA A 335 33.62 9.80 6.15
C ALA A 335 33.44 8.53 5.32
N TYR A 336 32.74 8.60 4.18
CA TYR A 336 32.47 7.42 3.35
C TYR A 336 33.76 6.87 2.72
N THR A 337 34.67 7.73 2.29
CA THR A 337 35.95 7.33 1.67
C THR A 337 37.06 7.04 2.67
N HIS A 338 36.85 7.33 3.96
CA HIS A 338 37.88 7.20 4.99
C HIS A 338 38.25 5.72 5.27
N GLU A 339 39.55 5.42 5.40
CA GLU A 339 40.09 4.05 5.51
C GLU A 339 39.62 3.28 6.76
N LYS A 340 39.38 3.98 7.87
CA LYS A 340 38.88 3.38 9.12
C LYS A 340 37.39 3.00 9.04
N VAL A 341 36.67 3.45 8.01
CA VAL A 341 35.25 3.14 7.82
C VAL A 341 35.11 1.81 7.08
N SER A 342 34.46 0.85 7.73
CA SER A 342 34.29 -0.50 7.18
C SER A 342 33.34 -0.49 5.98
N GLU A 343 33.51 -1.48 5.09
CA GLU A 343 32.60 -1.69 3.96
C GLU A 343 31.13 -1.87 4.40
N THR A 344 30.90 -2.42 5.58
CA THR A 344 29.55 -2.52 6.18
C THR A 344 28.95 -1.14 6.43
N LEU A 345 29.69 -0.21 7.04
CA LEU A 345 29.20 1.14 7.31
C LEU A 345 29.00 1.93 6.01
N LYS A 346 29.88 1.75 5.02
CA LYS A 346 29.71 2.32 3.68
C LYS A 346 28.42 1.83 3.02
N GLY A 347 28.17 0.52 3.04
CA GLY A 347 26.94 -0.08 2.54
C GLY A 347 25.68 0.47 3.23
N LEU A 348 25.71 0.66 4.55
CA LEU A 348 24.61 1.27 5.30
C LEU A 348 24.37 2.73 4.92
N MET A 349 25.42 3.53 4.69
CA MET A 349 25.28 4.92 4.22
C MET A 349 24.65 5.01 2.83
N ILE A 350 25.08 4.16 1.89
CA ILE A 350 24.48 4.09 0.54
C ILE A 350 23.02 3.66 0.63
N THR A 351 22.71 2.68 1.48
CA THR A 351 21.34 2.21 1.69
C THR A 351 20.45 3.30 2.28
N ALA A 352 20.95 4.05 3.26
CA ALA A 352 20.24 5.20 3.81
C ALA A 352 19.92 6.23 2.72
N TYR A 353 20.90 6.57 1.87
CA TYR A 353 20.70 7.52 0.79
C TYR A 353 19.76 6.99 -0.29
N PHE A 354 19.87 5.72 -0.65
CA PHE A 354 18.93 5.07 -1.56
C PHE A 354 17.51 5.08 -1.01
N ASN A 355 17.33 4.74 0.27
CA ASN A 355 16.05 4.84 0.98
C ASN A 355 15.49 6.26 0.90
N TYR A 356 16.33 7.30 1.03
CA TYR A 356 15.91 8.70 0.86
C TYR A 356 15.41 9.00 -0.56
N LEU A 357 16.09 8.50 -1.59
CA LEU A 357 15.74 8.69 -3.00
C LEU A 357 14.51 7.87 -3.44
N GLU A 358 14.31 6.70 -2.82
CA GLU A 358 13.24 5.80 -3.22
C GLU A 358 11.88 6.49 -3.08
N SER A 359 11.14 6.59 -4.18
CA SER A 359 9.72 6.94 -4.12
C SER A 359 8.96 5.73 -3.58
N PRO A 360 8.17 5.88 -2.51
CA PRO A 360 7.54 4.75 -1.86
C PRO A 360 6.61 4.04 -2.84
N ASN A 361 6.87 2.75 -3.06
CA ASN A 361 6.16 1.93 -4.02
C ASN A 361 4.83 1.33 -3.47
N MET A 362 4.31 1.83 -2.34
CA MET A 362 3.02 1.49 -1.74
C MET A 362 2.69 2.54 -0.65
N PRO A 363 1.46 2.63 -0.09
CA PRO A 363 1.23 3.40 1.12
C PRO A 363 1.81 2.56 2.25
N TYR A 364 3.11 2.69 2.48
CA TYR A 364 3.72 2.11 3.67
C TYR A 364 2.99 2.70 4.87
N ARG A 365 2.42 1.82 5.68
CA ARG A 365 1.86 2.21 6.98
C ARG A 365 2.98 2.61 7.96
N ASP A 366 4.22 2.24 7.65
CA ASP A 366 5.39 2.48 8.47
C ASP A 366 6.69 2.59 7.66
N PHE A 367 7.31 3.75 7.72
CA PHE A 367 8.61 4.11 7.16
C PHE A 367 9.74 4.00 8.19
N SER A 368 9.48 3.62 9.45
CA SER A 368 10.49 3.49 10.52
C SER A 368 11.75 2.74 10.07
N PHE A 369 11.56 1.72 9.25
CA PHE A 369 12.61 0.89 8.68
C PHE A 369 13.57 1.64 7.76
N TYR A 370 13.08 2.63 7.01
CA TYR A 370 13.90 3.43 6.10
C TYR A 370 14.99 4.22 6.87
N LEU A 371 14.73 4.57 8.13
CA LEU A 371 15.65 5.29 9.01
C LEU A 371 16.77 4.40 9.57
N ILE A 372 16.55 3.09 9.69
CA ILE A 372 17.44 2.18 10.43
C ILE A 372 18.90 2.22 9.93
N PRO A 373 19.19 2.20 8.60
CA PRO A 373 20.57 2.24 8.13
C PRO A 373 21.30 3.53 8.56
N ALA A 374 20.66 4.69 8.40
CA ALA A 374 21.25 5.99 8.76
C ALA A 374 21.49 6.09 10.28
N ALA A 375 20.56 5.57 11.08
CA ALA A 375 20.67 5.55 12.52
C ALA A 375 21.79 4.61 13.03
N ARG A 376 21.99 3.44 12.40
CA ARG A 376 23.10 2.53 12.74
C ARG A 376 24.46 3.12 12.40
N VAL A 377 24.55 3.84 11.28
CA VAL A 377 25.76 4.60 10.93
C VAL A 377 26.03 5.64 12.02
N LEU A 378 25.03 6.47 12.36
CA LEU A 378 25.18 7.48 13.42
C LEU A 378 25.58 6.84 14.76
N GLU A 379 25.00 5.70 15.11
CA GLU A 379 25.34 4.94 16.31
C GLU A 379 26.84 4.56 16.37
N ALA A 380 27.37 4.01 15.27
CA ALA A 380 28.78 3.64 15.18
C ALA A 380 29.69 4.85 15.33
N PHE A 381 29.31 5.99 14.74
CA PHE A 381 30.08 7.23 14.86
C PHE A 381 30.00 7.83 16.27
N ILE A 382 28.86 7.73 16.96
CA ILE A 382 28.77 8.10 18.38
C ILE A 382 29.76 7.25 19.20
N LYS A 383 29.80 5.93 18.99
CA LYS A 383 30.76 5.04 19.66
C LYS A 383 32.20 5.43 19.39
N TRP A 384 32.54 5.79 18.14
CA TRP A 384 33.86 6.33 17.83
C TRP A 384 34.12 7.67 18.52
N GLY A 385 33.17 8.60 18.53
CA GLY A 385 33.33 9.88 19.22
C GLY A 385 33.58 9.72 20.72
N LEU A 386 32.82 8.83 21.38
CA LEU A 386 33.03 8.53 22.80
C LEU A 386 34.45 8.03 23.06
N TYR A 387 34.97 7.15 22.20
CA TYR A 387 36.34 6.66 22.30
C TYR A 387 37.38 7.74 21.99
N MET A 388 37.23 8.46 20.86
CA MET A 388 38.20 9.44 20.37
C MET A 388 38.32 10.66 21.29
N PHE A 389 37.23 11.07 21.94
CA PHE A 389 37.23 12.17 22.92
C PHE A 389 37.53 11.70 24.35
N LYS A 390 37.96 10.44 24.52
CA LYS A 390 38.34 9.85 25.82
C LYS A 390 37.23 9.87 26.87
N ILE A 391 35.98 9.82 26.41
CA ILE A 391 34.79 9.58 27.26
C ILE A 391 34.69 8.10 27.60
N ALA A 392 35.03 7.22 26.65
CA ALA A 392 35.15 5.79 26.83
C ALA A 392 36.62 5.36 26.70
N ASP A 393 37.10 4.53 27.64
CA ASP A 393 38.50 4.04 27.65
C ASP A 393 38.83 3.12 26.47
N LYS A 394 37.81 2.46 25.92
CA LYS A 394 37.90 1.54 24.78
C LYS A 394 36.70 1.75 23.87
N LEU A 395 36.80 1.29 22.63
CA LEU A 395 35.68 1.35 21.70
C LEU A 395 34.47 0.55 22.27
N PRO A 396 33.30 1.18 22.46
CA PRO A 396 32.14 0.48 23.01
C PRO A 396 31.53 -0.50 22.00
N GLU A 397 31.98 -1.76 22.02
CA GLU A 397 31.47 -2.79 21.09
C GLU A 397 30.10 -3.36 21.51
N LYS A 398 29.96 -3.71 22.80
CA LYS A 398 28.75 -4.33 23.37
C LYS A 398 28.07 -3.48 24.44
N GLU A 399 28.73 -2.42 24.89
CA GLU A 399 28.22 -1.55 25.94
C GLU A 399 27.12 -0.64 25.39
N ALA A 400 26.05 -0.46 26.18
CA ALA A 400 24.97 0.43 25.83
C ALA A 400 25.47 1.89 25.87
N ILE A 401 25.30 2.59 24.75
CA ILE A 401 25.76 3.98 24.57
C ILE A 401 25.14 4.91 25.62
N GLY A 402 23.92 4.60 26.08
CA GLY A 402 23.25 5.36 27.13
C GLY A 402 23.96 5.35 28.49
N ASN A 403 24.92 4.44 28.72
CA ASN A 403 25.71 4.43 29.95
C ASN A 403 26.57 5.69 30.13
N TYR A 404 26.87 6.39 29.04
CA TYR A 404 27.69 7.61 29.03
C TYR A 404 26.87 8.90 29.20
N PHE A 405 25.54 8.81 29.19
CA PHE A 405 24.65 9.96 29.21
C PHE A 405 23.71 9.95 30.43
N GLU A 406 23.28 11.14 30.84
CA GLU A 406 22.22 11.37 31.81
C GLU A 406 21.12 12.25 31.22
N ARG A 407 19.89 12.06 31.72
CA ARG A 407 18.70 12.77 31.22
C ARG A 407 18.55 14.10 31.96
N ILE A 408 18.38 15.18 31.21
CA ILE A 408 17.96 16.49 31.69
C ILE A 408 16.43 16.53 31.73
N GLU A 409 15.85 16.45 32.93
CA GLU A 409 14.39 16.33 33.11
C GLU A 409 13.60 17.48 32.48
N LYS A 410 14.10 18.72 32.58
CA LYS A 410 13.40 19.92 32.11
C LYS A 410 13.18 19.95 30.59
N SER A 411 14.17 19.49 29.83
CA SER A 411 14.17 19.51 28.36
C SER A 411 13.87 18.15 27.73
N ASN A 412 13.83 17.09 28.55
CA ASN A 412 13.79 15.71 28.08
C ASN A 412 14.94 15.38 27.10
N SER A 413 16.09 16.02 27.28
CA SER A 413 17.30 15.79 26.48
C SER A 413 18.34 15.03 27.30
N PHE A 414 19.40 14.57 26.65
CA PHE A 414 20.49 13.84 27.25
C PHE A 414 21.78 14.64 27.15
N THR A 415 22.62 14.53 28.18
CA THR A 415 23.94 15.14 28.26
C THR A 415 24.94 14.11 28.73
N ILE A 416 26.22 14.26 28.39
CA ILE A 416 27.28 13.39 28.88
C ILE A 416 27.38 13.54 30.40
N LYS A 417 27.45 12.42 31.11
CA LYS A 417 27.54 12.42 32.57
C LYS A 417 28.75 13.21 33.02
N LYS A 418 28.59 13.92 34.13
CA LYS A 418 29.63 14.77 34.72
C LYS A 418 30.99 14.06 34.89
N GLU A 419 30.98 12.79 35.30
CA GLU A 419 32.18 11.97 35.50
C GLU A 419 33.03 11.76 34.23
N PHE A 420 32.43 11.86 33.04
CA PHE A 420 33.14 11.74 31.77
C PHE A 420 33.52 13.08 31.14
N ARG A 421 32.86 14.16 31.55
CA ARG A 421 33.14 15.52 31.04
C ARG A 421 34.53 15.99 31.43
N GLU A 422 35.03 15.60 32.61
CA GLU A 422 36.37 15.96 33.10
C GLU A 422 37.51 15.40 32.24
N ASN A 423 37.23 14.34 31.45
CA ASN A 423 38.21 13.70 30.57
C ASN A 423 38.26 14.31 29.16
N CYS A 424 37.33 15.21 28.83
CA CYS A 424 37.22 15.81 27.50
C CYS A 424 37.76 17.24 27.48
N ASN A 425 38.60 17.56 26.49
CA ASN A 425 39.30 18.84 26.41
C ASN A 425 38.52 19.92 25.61
N CYS A 426 37.35 19.60 25.04
CA CYS A 426 36.64 20.49 24.13
C CYS A 426 35.11 20.43 24.33
N GLU A 427 34.53 21.50 24.87
CA GLU A 427 33.08 21.58 25.11
C GLU A 427 32.27 21.52 23.80
N ASP A 428 32.80 22.08 22.70
CA ASP A 428 32.14 22.01 21.39
C ASP A 428 32.01 20.56 20.88
N ASP A 429 32.98 19.70 21.17
CA ASP A 429 32.97 18.31 20.75
C ASP A 429 31.97 17.48 21.56
N LEU A 430 31.81 17.80 22.87
CA LEU A 430 30.76 17.25 23.72
C LEU A 430 29.37 17.61 23.19
N ILE A 431 29.15 18.87 22.82
CA ILE A 431 27.87 19.35 22.28
C ILE A 431 27.49 18.57 21.00
N VAL A 432 28.45 18.28 20.12
CA VAL A 432 28.18 17.51 18.90
C VAL A 432 27.79 16.06 19.23
N ILE A 433 28.50 15.38 20.14
CA ILE A 433 28.13 14.03 20.57
C ILE A 433 26.74 14.01 21.22
N GLU A 434 26.45 14.98 22.09
CA GLU A 434 25.15 15.10 22.74
C GLU A 434 24.04 15.33 21.72
N LYS A 435 24.24 16.20 20.73
CA LYS A 435 23.31 16.42 19.62
C LYS A 435 23.03 15.11 18.87
N CYS A 436 24.08 14.36 18.53
CA CYS A 436 23.97 13.06 17.87
C CYS A 436 23.21 12.03 18.73
N TYR A 437 23.53 11.92 20.02
CA TYR A 437 22.88 10.97 20.92
C TYR A 437 21.42 11.32 21.19
N ASN A 438 21.08 12.60 21.34
CA ASN A 438 19.69 13.04 21.48
C ASN A 438 18.86 12.67 20.25
N TYR A 439 19.41 12.86 19.05
CA TYR A 439 18.76 12.43 17.82
C TYR A 439 18.56 10.91 17.79
N TYR A 440 19.63 10.15 18.06
CA TYR A 440 19.60 8.68 18.09
C TYR A 440 18.55 8.16 19.09
N HIS A 441 18.57 8.66 20.32
CA HIS A 441 17.63 8.26 21.36
C HIS A 441 16.19 8.64 20.99
N LYS A 442 15.97 9.82 20.39
CA LYS A 442 14.61 10.26 20.04
C LYS A 442 14.00 9.41 18.92
N TYR A 443 14.75 9.07 17.88
CA TYR A 443 14.17 8.46 16.69
C TYR A 443 14.54 6.99 16.52
N ARG A 444 15.81 6.61 16.74
CA ARG A 444 16.19 5.19 16.58
C ARG A 444 15.68 4.32 17.71
N HIS A 445 15.77 4.77 18.96
CA HIS A 445 15.30 3.95 20.09
C HIS A 445 13.79 3.69 19.97
N ILE A 446 13.00 4.75 19.75
CA ILE A 446 11.53 4.67 19.64
C ILE A 446 11.08 3.75 18.49
N TYR A 447 11.65 3.92 17.30
CA TYR A 447 11.20 3.21 16.09
C TYR A 447 11.81 1.82 15.89
N SER A 448 12.52 1.30 16.90
CA SER A 448 13.19 -0.01 16.81
C SER A 448 12.71 -1.05 17.82
N HIS A 449 11.77 -0.66 18.67
CA HIS A 449 11.21 -1.50 19.71
C HIS A 449 9.73 -1.75 19.43
N ALA A 450 9.33 -3.01 19.47
CA ALA A 450 7.93 -3.39 19.41
C ALA A 450 7.27 -3.13 20.77
N SER A 451 6.03 -2.59 20.75
CA SER A 451 5.23 -2.53 21.97
C SER A 451 4.63 -3.91 22.27
N PRO A 452 4.62 -4.35 23.54
CA PRO A 452 3.88 -5.56 23.94
C PRO A 452 2.35 -5.35 23.89
N ILE A 453 1.89 -4.09 23.76
CA ILE A 453 0.48 -3.74 23.65
C ILE A 453 0.12 -3.57 22.16
N GLU A 454 -0.90 -4.30 21.71
CA GLU A 454 -1.36 -4.26 20.32
C GLU A 454 -1.74 -2.83 19.89
N GLY A 455 -1.24 -2.39 18.74
CA GLY A 455 -1.52 -1.05 18.19
C GLY A 455 -0.66 0.09 18.74
N HIS A 456 0.27 -0.18 19.66
CA HIS A 456 1.13 0.85 20.28
C HIS A 456 2.59 0.87 19.80
N THR A 457 2.95 0.05 18.81
CA THR A 457 4.28 0.17 18.16
C THR A 457 4.35 1.49 17.40
N SER A 458 5.39 2.27 17.64
CA SER A 458 5.58 3.57 16.98
C SER A 458 5.95 3.35 15.52
N THR A 459 5.31 4.10 14.61
CA THR A 459 5.54 4.03 13.17
C THR A 459 5.79 5.43 12.60
N ILE A 460 6.48 5.51 11.46
CA ILE A 460 6.58 6.74 10.68
C ILE A 460 5.63 6.61 9.49
N SER A 461 4.53 7.34 9.48
CA SER A 461 3.52 7.20 8.40
C SER A 461 3.82 8.08 7.17
N SER A 462 4.72 9.05 7.30
CA SER A 462 5.05 10.02 6.25
C SER A 462 6.42 9.73 5.62
N LYS A 463 6.43 9.64 4.29
CA LYS A 463 7.69 9.53 3.54
C LYS A 463 8.57 10.77 3.71
N GLN A 464 7.96 11.96 3.74
CA GLN A 464 8.69 13.20 3.93
C GLN A 464 9.36 13.22 5.30
N GLU A 465 8.62 12.81 6.34
CA GLU A 465 9.15 12.74 7.70
C GLU A 465 10.37 11.80 7.78
N VAL A 466 10.28 10.60 7.22
CA VAL A 466 11.45 9.70 7.24
C VAL A 466 12.62 10.24 6.41
N ASN A 467 12.36 10.93 5.31
CA ASN A 467 13.40 11.52 4.46
C ASN A 467 14.19 12.59 5.22
N ASP A 468 13.49 13.45 5.96
CA ASP A 468 14.09 14.48 6.80
C ASP A 468 14.95 13.85 7.92
N LEU A 469 14.45 12.77 8.52
CA LEU A 469 15.18 12.02 9.54
C LEU A 469 16.44 11.34 8.97
N ILE A 470 16.34 10.63 7.84
CA ILE A 470 17.51 10.00 7.19
C ILE A 470 18.58 11.05 6.90
N MET A 471 18.20 12.16 6.28
CA MET A 471 19.14 13.22 5.90
C MET A 471 19.76 13.87 7.13
N THR A 472 19.00 14.07 8.20
CA THR A 472 19.52 14.58 9.47
C THR A 472 20.54 13.63 10.09
N ALA A 473 20.27 12.32 10.11
CA ALA A 473 21.20 11.34 10.66
C ALA A 473 22.53 11.27 9.89
N LEU A 474 22.48 11.31 8.55
CA LEU A 474 23.68 11.34 7.72
C LEU A 474 24.50 12.63 7.91
N LYS A 475 23.84 13.79 8.00
CA LYS A 475 24.53 15.07 8.28
C LYS A 475 25.18 15.08 9.67
N LEU A 476 24.49 14.58 10.70
CA LEU A 476 25.05 14.43 12.05
C LEU A 476 26.26 13.50 12.07
N THR A 477 26.25 12.45 11.25
CA THR A 477 27.40 11.55 11.07
C THR A 477 28.61 12.34 10.54
N GLY A 478 28.41 13.17 9.50
CA GLY A 478 29.48 14.02 8.95
C GLY A 478 29.94 15.13 9.89
N GLU A 479 29.03 15.74 10.66
CA GLU A 479 29.38 16.70 11.70
C GLU A 479 30.29 16.07 12.76
N LEU A 480 29.94 14.87 13.23
CA LEU A 480 30.72 14.15 14.24
C LEU A 480 32.06 13.67 13.68
N PHE A 481 32.09 13.19 12.42
CA PHE A 481 33.33 12.81 11.75
C PHE A 481 34.35 13.94 11.67
N ASN A 482 33.90 15.15 11.31
CA ASN A 482 34.78 16.33 11.26
C ASN A 482 35.38 16.72 12.61
N ARG A 483 34.76 16.29 13.71
CA ARG A 483 35.29 16.55 15.06
C ARG A 483 36.32 15.52 15.49
N PHE A 484 36.47 14.39 14.82
CA PHE A 484 37.51 13.42 15.18
C PHE A 484 38.89 14.00 14.86
N PRO A 485 39.77 14.20 15.86
CA PRO A 485 41.19 14.33 15.58
C PRO A 485 41.66 12.95 15.13
N LEU A 486 41.88 12.76 13.83
CA LEU A 486 42.40 11.50 13.30
C LEU A 486 43.90 11.36 13.52
#